data_AF-A0A2V9H8S5-F1
#
_entry.id   AF-A0A2V9H8S5-F1
#
_cell.length_a   1.000
_cell.length_b   1.000
_cell.length_c   1.000
_cell.angle_alpha   90.00
_cell.angle_beta   90.00
_cell.angle_gamma   90.00
#
_symmetry.space_group_name_H-M   'P 1'
#
loop_
_entity.id
_entity.type
_entity.pdbx_description
1 polymer ?
#
loop_
_entity_poly.entity_id
_entity_poly.type
_entity_poly.pdbx_seq_one_letter_code
_entity_poly.pdbx_strand_id
1 'polypeptide(L)'
;MAQQHIWQFPSHISGLAEESDNNFYFACKRGMDVILACLLLILLSPLLLLIAILIKLDSPGPVIFTQERVGSERRWLGRTSLWVIRNFRMFKFRSMYQDADPAVHEAYIRDFVEGRARPSEESDGKFKLTNDPRVTRFGRILRKFSLDELLQLVNVLIGDMSLVGPRPVPPYEVAGY
;
A
#
# COMPACT_ATOMS: atom_id res chain seq x y z
N MET A 1 -13.65 -16.78 -13.42
CA MET A 1 -14.63 -15.83 -12.84
C MET A 1 -14.26 -15.65 -11.37
N ALA A 2 -13.55 -14.59 -11.02
CA ALA A 2 -13.07 -14.37 -9.66
C ALA A 2 -14.24 -13.92 -8.77
N GLN A 3 -14.56 -14.75 -7.79
CA GLN A 3 -15.62 -14.53 -6.81
C GLN A 3 -15.21 -13.34 -5.94
N GLN A 4 -15.89 -12.19 -6.11
CA GLN A 4 -15.73 -11.04 -5.24
C GLN A 4 -16.25 -11.42 -3.85
N HIS A 5 -15.36 -11.86 -2.97
CA HIS A 5 -15.68 -12.01 -1.56
C HIS A 5 -15.89 -10.61 -0.98
N ILE A 6 -17.15 -10.16 -0.97
CA ILE A 6 -17.58 -9.01 -0.20
C ILE A 6 -17.50 -9.44 1.26
N TRP A 7 -16.41 -9.07 1.94
CA TRP A 7 -16.28 -9.26 3.38
C TRP A 7 -17.35 -8.40 4.08
N GLN A 8 -18.44 -9.05 4.50
CA GLN A 8 -19.46 -8.43 5.33
C GLN A 8 -19.01 -8.54 6.79
N PHE A 9 -18.38 -7.48 7.31
CA PHE A 9 -18.10 -7.37 8.73
C PHE A 9 -19.39 -7.03 9.51
N PRO A 10 -19.50 -7.44 10.79
CA PRO A 10 -20.69 -7.20 11.60
C PRO A 10 -21.04 -5.71 11.69
N SER A 11 -22.33 -5.40 11.60
CA SER A 11 -22.95 -4.06 11.68
C SER A 11 -22.70 -3.28 12.99
N HIS A 12 -21.83 -3.78 13.87
CA HIS A 12 -21.43 -3.12 15.10
C HIS A 12 -20.23 -2.17 14.91
N ILE A 13 -19.48 -2.26 13.79
CA ILE A 13 -18.39 -1.31 13.48
C ILE A 13 -18.93 0.07 13.04
N SER A 14 -20.19 0.13 12.57
CA SER A 14 -20.89 1.38 12.27
C SER A 14 -21.11 2.30 13.49
N GLY A 15 -20.81 1.82 14.71
CA GLY A 15 -20.91 2.59 15.96
C GLY A 15 -19.80 3.61 16.22
N LEU A 16 -18.75 3.69 15.38
CA LEU A 16 -17.71 4.73 15.45
C LEU A 16 -17.98 5.90 14.49
N ALA A 17 -19.25 6.14 14.15
CA ALA A 17 -19.66 7.37 13.50
C ALA A 17 -19.46 8.51 14.51
N GLU A 18 -18.22 9.00 14.64
CA GLU A 18 -17.89 10.12 15.52
C GLU A 18 -18.81 11.30 15.20
N GLU A 19 -19.61 11.66 16.19
CA GLU A 19 -20.73 12.61 16.14
C GLU A 19 -20.30 14.08 15.92
N SER A 20 -19.05 14.36 15.54
CA SER A 20 -18.61 15.71 15.19
C SER A 20 -17.50 15.73 14.13
N ASP A 21 -17.74 15.06 13.01
CA ASP A 21 -16.85 15.12 11.86
C ASP A 21 -16.86 16.55 11.26
N ASN A 22 -15.79 17.31 11.46
CA ASN A 22 -15.61 18.61 10.84
C ASN A 22 -15.42 18.40 9.32
N ASN A 23 -16.50 18.39 8.55
CA ASN A 23 -16.48 18.21 7.09
C ASN A 23 -15.47 19.14 6.41
N PHE A 24 -15.32 20.34 6.96
CA PHE A 24 -14.33 21.32 6.54
C PHE A 24 -12.88 20.81 6.68
N TYR A 25 -12.54 20.17 7.81
CA TYR A 25 -11.22 19.58 8.02
C TYR A 25 -10.89 18.57 6.92
N PHE A 26 -11.80 17.63 6.65
CA PHE A 26 -11.57 16.59 5.64
C PHE A 26 -11.50 17.15 4.21
N ALA A 27 -12.31 18.18 3.91
CA ALA A 27 -12.23 18.87 2.63
C ALA A 27 -10.87 19.58 2.46
N CYS A 28 -10.40 20.31 3.47
CA CYS A 28 -9.08 20.95 3.46
C CYS A 28 -7.96 19.91 3.39
N LYS A 29 -8.06 18.83 4.17
CA LYS A 29 -7.10 17.73 4.17
C LYS A 29 -6.99 17.10 2.78
N ARG A 30 -8.13 16.83 2.14
CA ARG A 30 -8.18 16.29 0.78
C ARG A 30 -7.61 17.25 -0.25
N GLY A 31 -7.92 18.54 -0.15
CA GLY A 31 -7.36 19.58 -1.01
C GLY A 31 -5.84 19.64 -0.89
N MET A 32 -5.31 19.65 0.33
CA MET A 32 -3.87 19.63 0.60
C MET A 32 -3.19 18.38 0.02
N ASP A 33 -3.79 17.20 0.21
CA ASP A 33 -3.25 15.94 -0.32
C ASP A 33 -3.13 15.97 -1.84
N VAL A 34 -4.17 16.42 -2.54
CA VAL A 34 -4.18 16.50 -4.00
C VAL A 34 -3.16 17.51 -4.51
N ILE A 35 -3.12 18.71 -3.91
CA ILE A 35 -2.18 19.77 -4.32
C ILE A 35 -0.73 19.31 -4.15
N LEU A 36 -0.38 18.79 -2.97
CA LEU A 36 0.96 18.32 -2.67
C LEU A 36 1.35 17.10 -3.50
N ALA A 37 0.44 16.14 -3.71
CA ALA A 37 0.71 14.98 -4.56
C ALA A 37 0.93 15.38 -6.02
N CYS A 38 0.14 16.32 -6.56
CA CYS A 38 0.35 16.87 -7.90
C CYS A 38 1.71 17.55 -8.02
N LEU A 39 2.07 18.42 -7.07
CA LEU A 39 3.35 19.11 -7.06
C LEU A 39 4.52 18.12 -7.01
N LEU A 40 4.45 17.13 -6.13
CA LEU A 40 5.47 16.08 -6.02
C LEU A 40 5.56 15.24 -7.29
N LEU A 41 4.45 14.86 -7.91
CA LEU A 41 4.45 14.09 -9.16
C LEU A 41 5.08 14.88 -10.32
N ILE A 42 4.80 16.17 -10.44
CA ILE A 42 5.40 17.03 -11.47
C ILE A 42 6.91 17.15 -11.22
N LEU A 43 7.30 17.50 -9.99
CA LEU A 43 8.70 17.69 -9.62
C LEU A 43 9.52 16.41 -9.77
N LEU A 44 8.94 15.26 -9.38
CA LEU A 44 9.60 13.95 -9.44
C LEU A 44 9.43 13.26 -10.79
N SER A 45 8.61 13.77 -11.72
CA SER A 45 8.37 13.15 -13.03
C SER A 45 9.64 12.74 -13.80
N PRO A 46 10.73 13.54 -13.88
CA PRO A 46 11.96 13.08 -14.54
C PRO A 46 12.61 11.89 -13.81
N LEU A 47 12.56 11.87 -12.47
CA LEU A 47 13.06 10.76 -11.66
C LEU A 47 12.20 9.51 -11.83
N LEU A 48 10.86 9.66 -11.84
CA LEU A 48 9.93 8.54 -12.06
C LEU A 48 10.14 7.90 -13.44
N LEU A 49 10.37 8.71 -14.47
CA LEU A 49 10.69 8.23 -15.82
C LEU A 49 12.04 7.51 -15.84
N LEU A 50 13.07 8.07 -15.20
CA LEU A 50 14.38 7.43 -15.08
C LEU A 50 14.28 6.07 -14.37
N ILE A 51 13.56 6.00 -13.25
CA ILE A 51 13.29 4.75 -12.53
C ILE A 51 12.59 3.74 -13.44
N ALA A 52 11.57 4.16 -14.18
CA ALA A 52 10.83 3.29 -15.11
C ALA A 52 11.75 2.69 -16.19
N ILE A 53 12.65 3.48 -16.76
CA ILE A 53 13.64 3.03 -17.74
C ILE A 53 14.60 2.03 -17.10
N LEU A 54 15.15 2.35 -15.91
CA LEU A 54 16.09 1.47 -15.21
C LEU A 54 15.46 0.11 -14.85
N ILE A 55 14.17 0.08 -14.49
CA ILE A 55 13.44 -1.17 -14.24
C ILE A 55 13.29 -2.02 -15.50
N LYS A 56 13.03 -1.38 -16.66
CA LYS A 56 12.94 -2.07 -17.96
C LYS A 56 14.29 -2.63 -18.41
N LEU A 57 15.38 -1.95 -18.09
CA LEU A 57 16.74 -2.39 -18.40
C LEU A 57 17.22 -3.51 -17.45
N ASP A 58 16.76 -3.52 -16.20
CA ASP A 58 17.19 -4.49 -15.18
C ASP A 58 16.52 -5.88 -15.35
N SER A 59 15.26 -5.95 -15.80
CA SER A 59 14.56 -7.23 -16.04
C SER A 59 13.36 -7.10 -17.00
N PRO A 60 13.00 -8.17 -17.75
CA PRO A 60 11.81 -8.17 -18.61
C PRO A 60 10.52 -8.06 -17.78
N GLY A 61 9.46 -7.47 -18.36
CA GLY A 61 8.11 -7.37 -17.76
C GLY A 61 7.64 -5.94 -17.46
N PRO A 62 6.53 -5.76 -16.70
CA PRO A 62 5.92 -4.45 -16.43
C PRO A 62 6.71 -3.61 -15.41
N VAL A 63 6.71 -2.29 -15.58
CA VAL A 63 7.36 -1.35 -14.64
C VAL A 63 6.59 -1.21 -13.34
N ILE A 64 5.25 -1.23 -13.44
CA ILE A 64 4.34 -1.00 -12.33
C ILE A 64 3.91 -2.35 -11.78
N PHE A 65 4.08 -2.52 -10.48
CA PHE A 65 3.52 -3.61 -9.71
C PHE A 65 2.31 -3.09 -8.93
N THR A 66 1.25 -3.90 -8.86
CA THR A 66 0.05 -3.57 -8.10
C THR A 66 -0.23 -4.65 -7.08
N GLN A 67 -0.50 -4.25 -5.83
CA GLN A 67 -0.91 -5.16 -4.77
C GLN A 67 -2.24 -4.70 -4.17
N GLU A 68 -3.12 -5.65 -3.86
CA GLU A 68 -4.35 -5.35 -3.13
C GLU A 68 -4.02 -5.03 -1.66
N ARG A 69 -4.60 -3.95 -1.15
CA ARG A 69 -4.45 -3.48 0.22
C ARG A 69 -5.81 -3.11 0.79
N VAL A 70 -5.94 -3.25 2.10
CA VAL A 70 -7.11 -2.81 2.85
C VAL A 70 -6.92 -1.35 3.22
N GLY A 71 -7.91 -0.52 2.88
CA GLY A 71 -7.98 0.89 3.23
C GLY A 71 -9.38 1.26 3.71
N SER A 72 -9.62 2.55 3.85
CA SER A 72 -10.91 3.09 4.29
C SER A 72 -11.29 4.30 3.45
N GLU A 73 -12.56 4.37 3.05
CA GLU A 73 -13.12 5.47 2.30
C GLU A 73 -14.23 6.13 3.12
N ARG A 74 -14.22 7.46 3.19
CA ARG A 74 -15.28 8.23 3.81
C ARG A 74 -16.43 8.36 2.83
N ARG A 75 -17.59 7.79 3.17
CA ARG A 75 -18.82 7.88 2.38
C ARG A 75 -19.84 8.77 3.06
N TRP A 76 -20.56 9.53 2.24
CA TRP A 76 -21.63 10.39 2.69
C TRP A 76 -22.95 9.62 2.72
N LEU A 77 -23.62 9.61 3.87
CA LEU A 77 -24.91 8.96 4.08
C LEU A 77 -25.90 10.00 4.62
N GLY A 78 -26.62 10.66 3.73
CA GLY A 78 -27.59 11.69 4.12
C GLY A 78 -26.88 12.87 4.77
N ARG A 79 -26.99 13.05 6.09
CA ARG A 79 -26.33 14.18 6.80
C ARG A 79 -25.03 13.81 7.50
N THR A 80 -24.67 12.53 7.53
CA THR A 80 -23.49 12.04 8.24
C THR A 80 -22.48 11.43 7.28
N SER A 81 -21.24 11.36 7.72
CA SER A 81 -20.16 10.65 7.06
C SER A 81 -19.84 9.37 7.82
N LEU A 82 -19.56 8.30 7.07
CA LEU A 82 -19.16 7.01 7.63
C LEU A 82 -17.87 6.55 6.96
N TRP A 83 -16.99 5.93 7.72
CA TRP A 83 -15.82 5.25 7.18
C TRP A 83 -16.19 3.83 6.79
N VAL A 84 -15.98 3.51 5.51
CA VAL A 84 -16.22 2.18 4.96
C VAL A 84 -14.88 1.56 4.61
N ILE A 85 -14.60 0.40 5.19
CA ILE A 85 -13.42 -0.39 4.84
C ILE A 85 -13.60 -0.88 3.40
N ARG A 86 -12.58 -0.68 2.57
CA ARG A 86 -12.56 -1.20 1.19
C ARG A 86 -11.16 -1.60 0.77
N ASN A 87 -11.10 -2.56 -0.13
CA ASN A 87 -9.86 -2.90 -0.79
C ASN A 87 -9.56 -1.91 -1.92
N PHE A 88 -8.28 -1.66 -2.15
CA PHE A 88 -7.80 -0.88 -3.28
C PHE A 88 -6.48 -1.43 -3.81
N ARG A 89 -6.13 -1.03 -5.03
CA ARG A 89 -4.87 -1.43 -5.68
C ARG A 89 -3.79 -0.41 -5.35
N MET A 90 -2.83 -0.79 -4.54
CA MET A 90 -1.66 0.02 -4.22
C MET A 90 -0.63 -0.08 -5.36
N PHE A 91 -0.21 1.06 -5.90
CA PHE A 91 0.80 1.14 -6.96
C PHE A 91 2.21 1.22 -6.39
N LYS A 92 3.12 0.40 -6.92
CA LYS A 92 4.55 0.46 -6.64
C LYS A 92 5.35 0.28 -7.92
N PHE A 93 6.58 0.74 -7.93
CA PHE A 93 7.52 0.26 -8.93
C PHE A 93 7.91 -1.18 -8.65
N ARG A 94 8.05 -1.96 -9.72
CA ARG A 94 8.49 -3.34 -9.63
C ARG A 94 9.95 -3.41 -9.15
N SER A 95 10.15 -4.06 -8.02
CA SER A 95 11.47 -4.35 -7.43
C SER A 95 11.80 -5.85 -7.37
N MET A 96 10.88 -6.71 -7.82
CA MET A 96 11.06 -8.17 -7.89
C MET A 96 10.92 -8.67 -9.32
N TYR A 97 11.49 -9.84 -9.62
CA TYR A 97 11.25 -10.54 -10.88
C TYR A 97 9.75 -10.84 -11.05
N GLN A 98 9.28 -10.90 -12.30
CA GLN A 98 7.84 -11.02 -12.61
C GLN A 98 7.20 -12.29 -12.02
N ASP A 99 7.96 -13.39 -11.96
CA ASP A 99 7.50 -14.69 -11.47
C ASP A 99 7.89 -14.92 -9.99
N ALA A 100 8.12 -13.84 -9.25
CA ALA A 100 8.38 -13.91 -7.82
C ALA A 100 7.14 -14.42 -7.08
N ASP A 101 7.24 -15.62 -6.49
CA ASP A 101 6.13 -16.23 -5.75
C ASP A 101 5.75 -15.38 -4.52
N PRO A 102 4.53 -14.83 -4.45
CA PRO A 102 4.06 -14.07 -3.29
C PRO A 102 3.87 -14.93 -2.03
N ALA A 103 3.69 -16.26 -2.18
CA ALA A 103 3.38 -17.17 -1.07
C ALA A 103 4.48 -17.21 0.01
N VAL A 104 5.74 -16.91 -0.35
CA VAL A 104 6.85 -16.85 0.62
C VAL A 104 6.62 -15.77 1.67
N HIS A 105 6.08 -14.62 1.28
CA HIS A 105 5.81 -13.53 2.22
C HIS A 105 4.58 -13.83 3.09
N GLU A 106 3.55 -14.44 2.50
CA GLU A 106 2.35 -14.88 3.21
C GLU A 106 2.68 -15.96 4.25
N ALA A 107 3.46 -16.97 3.86
CA ALA A 107 3.94 -18.02 4.78
C ALA A 107 4.73 -17.42 5.94
N TYR A 108 5.59 -16.44 5.67
CA TYR A 108 6.31 -15.73 6.74
C TYR A 108 5.36 -15.00 7.71
N ILE A 109 4.36 -14.28 7.20
CA ILE A 109 3.40 -13.57 8.07
C ILE A 109 2.61 -14.58 8.91
N ARG A 110 2.18 -15.70 8.31
CA ARG A 110 1.53 -16.78 9.05
C ARG A 110 2.42 -17.33 10.15
N ASP A 111 3.67 -17.66 9.83
CA ASP A 111 4.61 -18.23 10.80
C ASP A 111 4.96 -17.21 11.92
N PHE A 112 4.95 -15.91 11.62
CA PHE A 112 5.13 -14.83 12.60
C PHE A 112 3.93 -14.69 13.54
N VAL A 113 2.71 -14.66 13.00
CA VAL A 113 1.47 -14.60 13.79
C VAL A 113 1.33 -15.82 14.69
N GLU A 114 1.71 -17.00 14.19
CA GLU A 114 1.69 -18.25 14.95
C GLU A 114 2.87 -18.39 15.94
N GLY A 115 3.74 -17.39 16.04
CA GLY A 115 4.89 -17.39 16.96
C GLY A 115 5.99 -18.40 16.61
N ARG A 116 5.97 -18.99 15.41
CA ARG A 116 6.98 -19.95 14.92
C ARG A 116 8.21 -19.24 14.35
N ALA A 117 8.05 -18.01 13.84
CA ALA A 117 9.15 -17.19 13.35
C ALA A 117 9.60 -16.20 14.45
N ARG A 118 10.87 -16.30 14.88
CA ARG A 118 11.50 -15.28 15.73
C ARG A 118 12.15 -14.22 14.82
N PRO A 119 12.05 -12.92 15.15
CA PRO A 119 12.91 -11.93 14.51
C PRO A 119 14.36 -12.35 14.75
N SER A 120 15.18 -12.44 13.69
CA SER A 120 16.62 -12.60 13.86
C SER A 120 17.15 -11.46 14.73
N GLU A 121 18.04 -11.76 15.68
CA GLU A 121 18.58 -10.78 16.64
C GLU A 121 19.28 -9.57 15.99
N GLU A 122 19.69 -9.70 14.71
CA GLU A 122 20.29 -8.63 13.92
C GLU A 122 19.28 -7.70 13.22
N SER A 123 17.98 -7.94 13.37
CA SER A 123 16.95 -7.25 12.60
C SER A 123 15.79 -6.79 13.47
N ASP A 124 15.79 -5.50 13.77
CA ASP A 124 14.74 -4.67 14.41
C ASP A 124 13.29 -5.03 14.00
N GLY A 125 12.77 -6.16 14.50
CA GLY A 125 11.41 -6.66 14.24
C GLY A 125 11.06 -7.00 12.79
N LYS A 126 12.01 -6.93 11.84
CA LYS A 126 11.78 -7.16 10.41
C LYS A 126 12.67 -8.29 9.95
N PHE A 127 12.12 -9.45 9.58
CA PHE A 127 12.87 -10.45 8.82
C PHE A 127 13.23 -9.86 7.45
N LYS A 128 14.34 -9.11 7.40
CA LYS A 128 15.01 -8.79 6.15
C LYS A 128 15.61 -10.10 5.72
N LEU A 129 14.98 -10.76 4.75
CA LEU A 129 15.71 -11.66 3.86
C LEU A 129 16.76 -10.77 3.18
N THR A 130 17.92 -10.59 3.81
CA THR A 130 18.94 -9.63 3.39
C THR A 130 19.41 -9.92 1.95
N ASN A 131 19.19 -11.16 1.50
CA ASN A 131 19.30 -11.62 0.12
C ASN A 131 18.04 -12.36 -0.34
N ASP A 132 16.91 -11.67 -0.48
CA ASP A 132 15.76 -12.22 -1.20
C ASP A 132 16.12 -12.44 -2.69
N PRO A 133 16.21 -13.69 -3.19
CA PRO A 133 16.58 -13.97 -4.58
C PRO A 133 15.53 -13.47 -5.58
N ARG A 134 14.31 -13.17 -5.11
CA ARG A 134 13.24 -12.62 -5.94
C ARG A 134 13.46 -11.15 -6.29
N VAL A 135 14.31 -10.44 -5.53
CA VAL A 135 14.57 -8.99 -5.72
C VAL A 135 15.62 -8.79 -6.81
N THR A 136 15.32 -7.91 -7.76
CA THR A 136 16.25 -7.62 -8.85
C THR A 136 17.42 -6.75 -8.36
N ARG A 137 18.48 -6.61 -9.17
CA ARG A 137 19.67 -5.84 -8.77
C ARG A 137 19.32 -4.38 -8.51
N PHE A 138 18.58 -3.76 -9.44
CA PHE A 138 18.09 -2.39 -9.26
C PHE A 138 16.96 -2.33 -8.22
N GLY A 139 16.13 -3.38 -8.12
CA GLY A 139 15.09 -3.51 -7.11
C GLY A 139 15.61 -3.40 -5.67
N ARG A 140 16.84 -3.87 -5.40
CA ARG A 140 17.49 -3.69 -4.09
C ARG A 140 17.73 -2.22 -3.76
N ILE A 141 18.12 -1.41 -4.75
CA ILE A 141 18.33 0.04 -4.58
C ILE A 141 16.98 0.72 -4.35
N LEU A 142 15.97 0.40 -5.17
CA LEU A 142 14.62 0.95 -5.01
C LEU A 142 14.08 0.74 -3.60
N ARG A 143 14.15 -0.49 -3.08
CA ARG A 143 13.67 -0.84 -1.73
C ARG A 143 14.52 -0.22 -0.62
N LYS A 144 15.83 -0.07 -0.82
CA LYS A 144 16.73 0.54 0.17
C LYS A 144 16.38 2.01 0.42
N PHE A 145 16.00 2.72 -0.65
CA PHE A 145 15.64 4.14 -0.60
C PHE A 145 14.13 4.39 -0.64
N SER A 146 13.30 3.33 -0.55
CA SER A 146 11.83 3.38 -0.67
C SER A 146 11.33 4.09 -1.94
N LEU A 147 12.14 4.09 -3.00
CA LEU A 147 11.80 4.74 -4.26
C LEU A 147 10.68 3.99 -4.99
N ASP A 148 10.47 2.72 -4.68
CA ASP A 148 9.38 1.93 -5.22
C ASP A 148 7.99 2.41 -4.76
N GLU A 149 7.93 3.16 -3.66
CA GLU A 149 6.70 3.67 -3.09
C GLU A 149 6.28 5.04 -3.63
N LEU A 150 7.15 5.73 -4.38
CA LEU A 150 6.83 7.04 -4.96
C LEU A 150 5.59 7.00 -5.87
N LEU A 151 5.34 5.86 -6.51
CA LEU A 151 4.17 5.69 -7.36
C LEU A 151 2.84 5.72 -6.58
N GLN A 152 2.86 5.56 -5.25
CA GLN A 152 1.68 5.67 -4.39
C GLN A 152 1.09 7.09 -4.36
N LEU A 153 1.84 8.12 -4.78
CA LEU A 153 1.28 9.46 -4.99
C LEU A 153 0.09 9.44 -5.96
N VAL A 154 0.06 8.49 -6.91
CA VAL A 154 -1.09 8.26 -7.79
C VAL A 154 -2.30 7.75 -6.99
N ASN A 155 -2.12 6.87 -6.00
CA ASN A 155 -3.20 6.44 -5.11
C ASN A 155 -3.77 7.61 -4.29
N VAL A 156 -2.91 8.55 -3.89
CA VAL A 156 -3.35 9.79 -3.25
C VAL A 156 -4.24 10.59 -4.18
N LEU A 157 -3.84 10.79 -5.45
CA LEU A 157 -4.68 11.50 -6.42
C LEU A 157 -6.01 10.80 -6.67
N ILE A 158 -6.03 9.47 -6.77
CA ILE A 158 -7.25 8.67 -6.95
C ILE A 158 -8.18 8.77 -5.73
N GLY A 159 -7.63 8.99 -4.54
CA GLY A 159 -8.39 9.06 -3.29
C GLY A 159 -8.44 7.75 -2.52
N ASP A 160 -7.64 6.76 -2.92
CA ASP A 160 -7.46 5.52 -2.16
C ASP A 160 -6.56 5.72 -0.93
N MET A 161 -5.69 6.73 -0.97
CA MET A 161 -4.73 7.04 0.09
C MET A 161 -4.70 8.54 0.41
N SER A 162 -4.11 8.85 1.56
CA SER A 162 -3.77 10.19 2.02
C SER A 162 -2.25 10.28 2.16
N LEU A 163 -1.64 11.46 1.99
CA LEU A 163 -0.20 11.64 2.21
C LEU A 163 0.21 11.32 3.65
N VAL A 164 -0.70 11.57 4.59
CA VAL A 164 -0.54 11.28 6.01
C VAL A 164 -1.75 10.48 6.46
N GLY A 165 -1.55 9.22 6.83
CA GLY A 165 -2.61 8.30 7.23
C GLY A 165 -2.05 6.96 7.71
N PRO A 166 -2.94 6.05 8.16
CA PRO A 166 -2.53 4.71 8.59
C PRO A 166 -1.95 3.93 7.41
N ARG A 167 -1.03 3.01 7.71
CA ARG A 167 -0.38 2.18 6.69
C ARG A 167 -1.37 1.15 6.12
N PRO A 168 -1.57 1.09 4.79
CA PRO A 168 -2.39 0.05 4.17
C PRO A 168 -1.73 -1.32 4.30
N VAL A 169 -2.43 -2.26 4.93
CA VAL A 169 -1.98 -3.65 5.11
C VAL A 169 -2.59 -4.56 4.03
N PRO A 170 -1.92 -5.66 3.64
CA PRO A 170 -2.49 -6.66 2.74
C PRO A 170 -3.69 -7.37 3.38
N PRO A 171 -4.67 -7.84 2.60
CA PRO A 171 -5.85 -8.56 3.14
C PRO A 171 -5.50 -9.78 4.01
N TYR A 172 -4.46 -10.54 3.64
CA TYR A 172 -4.03 -11.72 4.41
C TYR A 172 -3.41 -11.37 5.76
N GLU A 173 -2.89 -10.15 5.95
CA GLU A 173 -2.35 -9.69 7.23
C GLU A 173 -3.48 -9.27 8.18
N VAL A 174 -4.55 -8.67 7.63
CA VAL A 174 -5.75 -8.28 8.41
C VAL A 174 -6.45 -9.50 9.01
N ALA A 175 -6.51 -10.61 8.28
CA ALA A 175 -7.12 -11.84 8.76
C ALA A 175 -6.39 -12.50 9.95
N GLY A 176 -5.14 -12.08 10.21
CA GLY A 176 -4.34 -12.56 11.33
C GLY A 176 -4.42 -11.71 12.61
N TYR A 177 -5.09 -10.56 12.57
CA TYR A 177 -5.40 -9.72 13.75
C TYR A 177 -6.79 -10.05 14.31
#